data_AF-A0A6C0P7L6-F1
#
_entry.id   AF-A0A6C0P7L6-F1
#
_cell.length_a   1.000
_cell.length_b   1.000
_cell.length_c   1.000
_cell.angle_alpha   90.00
_cell.angle_beta   90.00
_cell.angle_gamma   90.00
#
_symmetry.space_group_name_H-M   'P 1'
#
loop_
_entity.id
_entity.type
_entity.pdbx_description
1 polymer ?
#
loop_
_entity_poly.entity_id
_entity_poly.type
_entity_poly.pdbx_seq_one_letter_code
_entity_poly.pdbx_strand_id
1 'polypeptide(L)'
;MIQYGSETVTQLKFRSFQPRLERRDSQWVDIELAIEVDETTPVPQDLMELTVLVICTHGGVIAQIVPLDEGTDCEFQFTADEKDQIRAYIEGAEIQTVIANLAAQ
;
A
#
# COMPACT_ATOMS: atom_id res chain seq x y z
N MET A 1 7.54 -4.85 -8.34
CA MET A 1 6.40 -5.77 -8.48
C MET A 1 6.80 -7.04 -9.23
N ILE A 2 6.20 -8.15 -8.84
CA ILE A 2 6.42 -9.50 -9.36
C ILE A 2 5.06 -9.99 -9.88
N GLN A 3 4.94 -10.22 -11.18
CA GLN A 3 3.73 -10.80 -11.75
C GLN A 3 3.72 -12.31 -11.49
N TYR A 4 2.60 -12.86 -11.01
CA TYR A 4 2.47 -14.30 -10.79
C TYR A 4 2.67 -15.05 -12.13
N GLY A 5 3.67 -15.94 -12.18
CA GLY A 5 3.98 -16.72 -13.38
C GLY A 5 5.00 -16.10 -14.35
N SER A 6 5.57 -14.94 -14.05
CA SER A 6 6.62 -14.30 -14.86
C SER A 6 7.98 -14.32 -14.14
N GLU A 7 9.07 -14.59 -14.87
CA GLU A 7 10.45 -14.46 -14.35
C GLU A 7 10.94 -13.01 -14.30
N THR A 8 10.13 -12.06 -14.79
CA THR A 8 10.49 -10.65 -14.88
C THR A 8 10.07 -9.91 -13.61
N VAL A 9 11.05 -9.38 -12.87
CA VAL A 9 10.81 -8.50 -11.73
C VAL A 9 11.03 -7.06 -12.18
N THR A 10 9.98 -6.26 -12.09
CA THR A 10 10.07 -4.81 -12.38
C THR A 10 10.03 -4.07 -11.07
N GLN A 11 11.12 -3.42 -10.67
CA GLN A 11 11.10 -2.55 -9.48
C GLN A 11 10.48 -1.20 -9.84
N LEU A 12 9.34 -0.89 -9.22
CA LEU A 12 8.71 0.41 -9.37
C LEU A 12 9.34 1.40 -8.39
N LYS A 13 9.48 2.65 -8.84
CA LYS A 13 9.90 3.75 -7.96
C LYS A 13 8.69 4.56 -7.57
N PHE A 14 8.38 4.56 -6.28
CA PHE A 14 7.28 5.32 -5.72
C PHE A 14 7.72 6.75 -5.46
N ARG A 15 7.04 7.71 -6.08
CA ARG A 15 7.35 9.13 -5.95
C ARG A 15 6.63 9.75 -4.78
N SER A 16 5.39 9.37 -4.54
CA SER A 16 4.56 9.90 -3.47
C SER A 16 3.48 8.91 -3.08
N PHE A 17 3.07 8.97 -1.81
CA PHE A 17 1.96 8.19 -1.26
C PHE A 17 0.86 9.16 -0.83
N GLN A 18 -0.37 8.90 -1.25
CA GLN A 18 -1.54 9.62 -0.76
C GLN A 18 -2.38 8.65 0.08
N PRO A 19 -2.31 8.74 1.43
CA PRO A 19 -3.03 7.86 2.31
C PRO A 19 -4.48 8.31 2.48
N ARG A 20 -5.39 7.35 2.39
CA ARG A 20 -6.79 7.47 2.76
C ARG A 20 -7.10 6.42 3.81
N LEU A 21 -7.35 6.86 5.04
CA LEU A 21 -7.62 5.97 6.16
C LEU A 21 -9.13 5.89 6.40
N GLU A 22 -9.63 4.68 6.52
CA GLU A 22 -11.02 4.40 6.82
C GLU A 22 -11.11 3.39 7.96
N ARG A 23 -11.94 3.70 8.96
CA ARG A 23 -12.14 2.79 10.08
C ARG A 23 -13.18 1.75 9.67
N ARG A 24 -12.78 0.48 9.61
CA ARG A 24 -13.67 -0.62 9.23
C ARG A 24 -14.53 -1.08 10.41
N ASP A 25 -13.89 -1.36 11.55
CA ASP A 25 -14.51 -2.05 12.68
C ASP A 25 -13.93 -1.61 14.04
N SER A 26 -14.20 -2.38 15.10
CA SER A 26 -13.70 -2.12 16.45
C SER A 26 -12.19 -2.35 16.63
N GLN A 27 -11.51 -3.00 15.68
CA GLN A 27 -10.08 -3.31 15.78
C GLN A 27 -9.26 -2.93 14.53
N TRP A 28 -9.91 -2.73 13.39
CA TRP A 28 -9.26 -2.63 12.08
C TRP A 28 -9.42 -1.24 11.45
N VAL A 29 -8.30 -0.75 10.92
CA VAL A 29 -8.22 0.43 10.05
C VAL A 29 -7.72 -0.03 8.70
N ASP A 30 -8.48 0.33 7.67
CA ASP A 30 -8.11 0.11 6.29
C ASP A 30 -7.44 1.40 5.79
N ILE A 31 -6.22 1.28 5.29
CA ILE A 31 -5.43 2.40 4.78
C ILE A 31 -5.19 2.15 3.30
N GLU A 32 -5.91 2.88 2.46
CA GLU A 32 -5.68 2.88 1.03
C GLU A 32 -4.59 3.90 0.70
N LEU A 33 -3.49 3.44 0.12
CA LEU A 33 -2.39 4.28 -0.34
C LEU A 33 -2.46 4.35 -1.85
N ALA A 34 -2.83 5.51 -2.39
CA ALA A 34 -2.62 5.76 -3.81
C ALA A 34 -1.14 6.04 -4.04
N ILE A 35 -0.52 5.28 -4.94
CA ILE A 35 0.90 5.41 -5.24
C ILE A 35 1.08 6.18 -6.54
N GLU A 36 1.78 7.29 -6.48
CA GLU A 36 2.29 7.95 -7.69
C GLU A 36 3.60 7.27 -8.08
N VAL A 37 3.59 6.52 -9.19
CA VAL A 37 4.77 5.86 -9.73
C VAL A 37 5.51 6.82 -10.66
N ASP A 38 6.84 6.78 -10.63
CA ASP A 38 7.66 7.57 -11.53
C ASP A 38 7.49 7.10 -12.99
N GLU A 39 7.14 8.03 -13.90
CA GLU A 39 6.95 7.77 -15.34
C GLU A 39 8.19 7.20 -16.03
N THR A 40 9.38 7.34 -15.42
CA THR A 40 10.63 6.77 -15.94
C THR A 40 10.77 5.27 -15.67
N THR A 41 9.91 4.68 -14.84
CA THR A 41 9.87 3.23 -14.64
C THR A 41 8.80 2.60 -15.52
N PRO A 42 9.11 1.53 -16.26
CA PRO A 42 8.13 0.85 -17.10
C PRO A 42 7.09 0.18 -16.20
N VAL A 43 5.94 0.82 -16.02
CA VAL A 43 4.78 0.20 -15.38
C VAL A 43 4.31 -0.96 -16.27
N PRO A 44 3.99 -2.14 -15.71
CA PRO A 44 3.39 -3.22 -16.50
C PRO A 44 2.18 -2.70 -17.27
N GLN A 45 2.03 -3.05 -18.55
CA GLN A 45 0.95 -2.51 -19.39
C GLN A 45 -0.46 -2.84 -18.86
N ASP A 46 -0.56 -3.90 -18.06
CA ASP A 46 -1.80 -4.34 -17.42
C ASP A 46 -2.13 -3.60 -16.12
N LEU A 47 -1.34 -2.59 -15.73
CA LEU A 47 -1.51 -1.86 -14.48
C LEU A 47 -1.89 -0.41 -14.77
N MET A 48 -3.15 -0.07 -14.56
CA MET A 48 -3.69 1.26 -14.88
C MET A 48 -3.65 2.22 -13.69
N GLU A 49 -3.98 1.75 -12.48
CA GLU A 49 -3.99 2.59 -11.28
C GLU A 49 -3.50 1.80 -10.05
N LEU A 50 -2.24 2.00 -9.68
CA LEU A 50 -1.64 1.32 -8.54
C LEU A 50 -2.07 1.93 -7.21
N THR A 51 -2.81 1.14 -6.44
CA THR A 51 -3.16 1.46 -5.05
C THR A 51 -2.71 0.34 -4.12
N VAL A 52 -2.58 0.62 -2.83
CA VAL A 52 -2.24 -0.38 -1.81
C VAL A 52 -3.27 -0.33 -0.71
N LEU A 53 -3.92 -1.45 -0.44
CA LEU A 53 -4.70 -1.60 0.77
C LEU A 53 -3.81 -2.17 1.88
N VAL A 54 -3.51 -1.34 2.87
CA VAL A 54 -2.85 -1.74 4.10
C VAL A 54 -3.89 -1.86 5.20
N ILE A 55 -4.04 -3.06 5.74
CA ILE A 55 -4.93 -3.32 6.88
C ILE A 55 -4.06 -3.29 8.12
N CYS A 56 -4.36 -2.38 9.06
CA CYS A 56 -3.68 -2.31 10.33
C CYS A 56 -4.66 -2.34 11.50
N THR A 57 -4.13 -2.63 12.68
CA THR A 57 -4.90 -2.52 13.92
C THR A 57 -5.00 -1.06 14.37
N HIS A 58 -5.89 -0.76 15.33
CA HIS A 58 -5.94 0.53 16.01
C HIS A 58 -4.62 0.96 16.66
N GLY A 59 -3.74 0.00 16.99
CA GLY A 59 -2.39 0.26 17.48
C GLY A 59 -1.35 0.47 16.39
N GLY A 60 -1.78 0.58 15.12
CA GLY A 60 -0.90 0.79 13.96
C GLY A 60 -0.06 -0.40 13.55
N VAL A 61 -0.32 -1.59 14.10
CA VAL A 61 0.33 -2.84 13.69
C VAL A 61 -0.27 -3.30 12.36
N ILE A 62 0.57 -3.42 11.33
CA ILE A 62 0.19 -3.88 9.99
C ILE A 62 -0.14 -5.37 10.04
N ALA A 63 -1.37 -5.73 9.64
CA ALA A 63 -1.81 -7.11 9.51
C ALA A 63 -1.65 -7.62 8.07
N GLN A 64 -1.95 -6.79 7.08
CA GLN A 64 -1.87 -7.18 5.67
C GLN A 64 -1.53 -5.99 4.78
N ILE A 65 -0.83 -6.27 3.67
CA ILE A 65 -0.52 -5.32 2.60
C ILE A 65 -0.94 -5.98 1.30
N VAL A 66 -1.89 -5.37 0.59
CA VAL A 66 -2.49 -5.90 -0.64
C VAL A 66 -2.29 -4.88 -1.77
N PRO A 67 -1.65 -5.27 -2.89
CA PRO A 67 -1.66 -4.47 -4.10
C PRO A 67 -3.06 -4.48 -4.72
N LEU A 68 -3.52 -3.31 -5.13
CA LEU A 68 -4.76 -3.12 -5.85
C LEU A 68 -4.47 -2.42 -7.18
N ASP A 69 -5.17 -2.82 -8.23
CA ASP A 69 -5.22 -2.14 -9.51
C ASP A 69 -6.67 -1.69 -9.76
N GLU A 70 -6.88 -0.39 -9.97
CA GLU A 70 -8.22 0.22 -10.06
C GLU A 70 -9.13 -0.16 -8.86
N GLY A 71 -8.55 -0.26 -7.66
CA GLY A 71 -9.25 -0.66 -6.43
C GLY A 71 -9.62 -2.16 -6.36
N THR A 72 -9.11 -2.98 -7.28
CA THR A 72 -9.37 -4.43 -7.34
C THR A 72 -8.09 -5.22 -7.07
N ASP A 73 -8.19 -6.34 -6.36
CA ASP A 73 -7.06 -7.25 -6.13
C ASP A 73 -6.46 -7.70 -7.48
N CYS A 74 -5.14 -7.60 -7.59
CA CYS A 74 -4.44 -7.87 -8.84
C CYS A 74 -3.47 -9.07 -8.70
N GLU A 75 -3.12 -9.69 -9.83
CA GLU A 75 -2.23 -10.87 -9.87
C GLU A 75 -0.75 -10.54 -9.58
N PHE A 76 -0.47 -9.29 -9.25
CA PHE A 76 0.87 -8.83 -8.96
C PHE A 76 1.16 -8.86 -7.46
N GLN A 77 2.43 -9.01 -7.12
CA GLN A 77 2.89 -8.89 -5.74
C GLN A 77 3.95 -7.81 -5.63
N PHE A 78 3.92 -7.05 -4.55
CA PHE A 78 5.02 -6.16 -4.20
C PHE A 78 6.28 -6.97 -3.89
N THR A 79 7.43 -6.44 -4.31
CA THR A 79 8.75 -6.94 -3.91
C THR A 79 8.98 -6.67 -2.42
N ALA A 80 10.02 -7.29 -1.85
CA ALA A 80 10.41 -7.02 -0.47
C ALA A 80 10.69 -5.52 -0.26
N ASP A 81 11.49 -4.89 -1.13
CA ASP A 81 11.81 -3.45 -1.03
C ASP A 81 10.59 -2.53 -1.09
N GLU A 82 9.60 -2.85 -1.93
CA GLU A 82 8.36 -2.09 -2.04
C GLU A 82 7.52 -2.22 -0.77
N LYS A 83 7.42 -3.45 -0.21
CA LYS A 83 6.74 -3.68 1.07
C LYS A 83 7.44 -2.97 2.22
N ASP A 84 8.77 -2.94 2.23
CA ASP A 84 9.54 -2.24 3.26
C ASP A 84 9.34 -0.72 3.19
N GLN A 85 9.24 -0.13 1.99
CA GLN A 85 8.88 1.29 1.84
C GLN A 85 7.48 1.59 2.39
N ILE A 86 6.49 0.75 2.06
CA ILE A 86 5.11 0.89 2.56
C ILE A 86 5.08 0.74 4.08
N ARG A 87 5.78 -0.25 4.65
CA ARG A 87 5.88 -0.44 6.10
C ARG A 87 6.50 0.77 6.77
N ALA A 88 7.65 1.23 6.28
CA ALA A 88 8.32 2.41 6.84
C ALA A 88 7.43 3.66 6.82
N TYR A 89 6.61 3.82 5.78
CA TYR A 89 5.63 4.91 5.70
C TYR A 89 4.52 4.79 6.75
N ILE A 90 3.91 3.61 6.87
CA ILE A 90 2.80 3.35 7.82
C ILE A 90 3.28 3.36 9.29
N GLU A 91 4.48 2.83 9.56
CA GLU A 91 5.12 2.86 10.87
C GLU A 91 5.69 4.25 11.22
N GLY A 92 5.65 5.19 10.28
CA GLY A 92 6.02 6.58 10.49
C GLY A 92 5.14 7.26 11.55
N ALA A 93 5.76 8.11 12.37
CA ALA A 93 5.08 8.78 13.48
C ALA A 93 3.84 9.59 13.06
N GLU A 94 3.87 10.18 11.86
CA GLU A 94 2.73 10.93 11.31
C GLU A 94 1.52 10.02 11.07
N ILE A 95 1.69 8.92 10.32
CA ILE A 95 0.61 7.98 10.03
C ILE A 95 0.13 7.28 11.30
N GLN A 96 1.04 6.85 12.18
CA GLN A 96 0.69 6.27 13.48
C GLN A 96 -0.19 7.20 14.32
N THR A 97 0.10 8.51 14.29
CA THR A 97 -0.73 9.51 14.98
C THR A 97 -2.12 9.60 14.35
N VAL A 98 -2.22 9.57 13.02
CA VAL A 98 -3.53 9.58 12.32
C VAL A 98 -4.33 8.32 12.64
N ILE A 99 -3.71 7.13 12.63
CA ILE A 99 -4.34 5.85 13.00
C ILE A 99 -4.88 5.92 14.42
N ALA A 100 -4.06 6.36 15.38
CA ALA A 100 -4.46 6.48 16.78
C ALA A 100 -5.64 7.46 16.96
N ASN A 101 -5.62 8.60 16.27
CA ASN A 101 -6.70 9.58 16.30
C ASN A 101 -7.99 9.06 15.67
N LEU A 102 -7.90 8.23 14.63
CA LEU A 102 -9.06 7.60 13.99
C LEU A 102 -9.66 6.50 14.87
N ALA A 103 -8.80 5.73 15.55
CA ALA A 103 -9.20 4.67 16.48
C ALA A 103 -9.85 5.20 17.78
N ALA A 104 -9.54 6.43 18.18
CA ALA A 104 -10.06 7.07 19.39
C ALA A 104 -11.44 7.75 19.21
N GLN A 105 -11.93 7.86 17.97
CA GLN A 105 -13.28 8.36 17.65
C GLN A 105 -14.36 7.32 17.90
#